data_AF-U9UQR1-F1
#
_entry.id   AF-U9UQR1-F1
#
_cell.length_a   1.000
_cell.length_b   1.000
_cell.length_c   1.000
_cell.angle_alpha   90.00
_cell.angle_beta   90.00
_cell.angle_gamma   90.00
#
_symmetry.space_group_name_H-M   'P 1'
#
loop_
_entity.id
_entity.type
_entity.pdbx_description
1 polymer ?
#
loop_
_entity_poly.entity_id
_entity_poly.type
_entity_poly.pdbx_seq_one_letter_code
_entity_poly.pdbx_strand_id
1 'polypeptide(L)'
;MQYYNALQEIRFGNISITTWTILYEKENNFDHNKPLNTILNITNIVGYNQTANRINNIICNMLPVNEDKFLISSAIDYIDNQQYNPDDTQKLFKKKTNLSSHLCLQQGARVMYLKNNLIDQNIYNGTIGVITDLDLQNLEVRIAFSVKGGIIDIGIKKETATFMINNGKPSSRCQFPLQNAFALTVHKTQGLTLPEVS
;
A
#
# COMPACT_ATOMS: atom_id res chain seq x y z
N MET A 1 -3.47 -20.45 -20.73
CA MET A 1 -2.82 -19.90 -21.94
C MET A 1 -3.57 -18.70 -22.53
N GLN A 2 -4.91 -18.71 -22.60
CA GLN A 2 -5.70 -17.60 -23.19
C GLN A 2 -5.38 -16.21 -22.61
N TYR A 3 -5.30 -16.07 -21.28
CA TYR A 3 -4.96 -14.80 -20.63
C TYR A 3 -3.53 -14.32 -20.96
N TYR A 4 -2.55 -15.23 -21.00
CA TYR A 4 -1.18 -14.89 -21.35
C TYR A 4 -1.07 -14.38 -22.79
N ASN A 5 -1.76 -15.02 -23.74
CA ASN A 5 -1.75 -14.62 -25.15
C ASN A 5 -2.41 -13.24 -25.34
N ALA A 6 -3.55 -13.00 -24.68
CA ALA A 6 -4.19 -11.68 -24.68
C ALA A 6 -3.25 -10.57 -24.20
N LEU A 7 -2.47 -10.83 -23.13
CA LEU A 7 -1.47 -9.87 -22.63
C LEU A 7 -0.32 -9.63 -23.63
N GLN A 8 0.12 -10.66 -24.37
CA GLN A 8 1.16 -10.48 -25.41
C GLN A 8 0.64 -9.66 -26.58
N GLU A 9 -0.59 -9.92 -27.04
CA GLU A 9 -1.22 -9.16 -28.13
C GLU A 9 -1.33 -7.67 -27.78
N ILE A 10 -1.80 -7.36 -26.57
CA ILE A 10 -1.88 -5.98 -26.06
C ILE A 10 -0.47 -5.35 -26.01
N ARG A 11 0.53 -6.10 -25.52
CA ARG A 11 1.91 -5.62 -25.43
C ARG A 11 2.50 -5.24 -26.79
N PHE A 12 2.21 -6.03 -27.83
CA PHE A 12 2.71 -5.79 -29.18
C PHE A 12 1.79 -4.88 -30.02
N GLY A 13 0.63 -4.50 -29.50
CA GLY A 13 -0.33 -3.62 -30.19
C GLY A 13 -1.16 -4.32 -31.29
N ASN A 14 -1.04 -5.64 -31.43
CA ASN A 14 -1.75 -6.44 -32.42
C ASN A 14 -2.89 -7.22 -31.77
N ILE A 15 -3.98 -6.52 -31.45
CA ILE A 15 -5.07 -7.05 -30.64
C ILE A 15 -6.10 -7.77 -31.53
N SER A 16 -6.24 -9.08 -31.34
CA SER A 16 -7.21 -9.90 -32.07
C SER A 16 -8.66 -9.64 -31.60
N ILE A 17 -9.63 -10.04 -32.42
CA ILE A 17 -11.05 -9.99 -32.05
C ILE A 17 -11.32 -10.79 -30.77
N THR A 18 -10.66 -11.94 -30.60
CA THR A 18 -10.80 -12.80 -29.43
C THR A 18 -10.32 -12.09 -28.17
N THR A 19 -9.19 -11.38 -28.23
CA THR A 19 -8.70 -10.58 -27.10
C THR A 19 -9.65 -9.44 -26.78
N TRP A 20 -10.18 -8.74 -27.79
CA TRP A 20 -11.22 -7.72 -27.58
C TRP A 20 -12.47 -8.29 -26.92
N THR A 21 -12.96 -9.47 -27.34
CA THR A 21 -14.11 -10.13 -26.72
C THR A 21 -13.86 -10.41 -25.24
N ILE A 22 -12.68 -10.91 -24.87
CA ILE A 22 -12.31 -11.15 -23.46
C ILE A 22 -12.33 -9.86 -22.64
N LEU A 23 -11.81 -8.75 -23.20
CA LEU A 23 -11.81 -7.45 -22.53
C LEU A 23 -13.23 -6.93 -22.31
N TYR A 24 -14.09 -6.98 -23.34
CA TYR A 24 -15.49 -6.56 -23.23
C TYR A 24 -16.29 -7.45 -22.27
N GLU A 25 -16.06 -8.77 -22.28
CA GLU A 25 -16.68 -9.65 -21.29
C GLU A 25 -16.26 -9.28 -19.86
N LYS A 26 -15.00 -8.91 -19.65
CA LYS A 26 -14.51 -8.46 -18.33
C LYS A 26 -15.14 -7.14 -17.91
N GLU A 27 -15.28 -6.19 -18.83
CA GLU A 27 -15.95 -4.90 -18.59
C GLU A 27 -17.44 -5.09 -18.27
N ASN A 28 -18.16 -5.88 -19.07
CA ASN A 28 -19.59 -6.12 -18.87
C ASN A 28 -19.90 -6.89 -17.58
N ASN A 29 -18.98 -7.76 -17.16
CA ASN A 29 -19.10 -8.48 -15.89
C ASN A 29 -18.53 -7.67 -14.70
N PHE A 30 -18.01 -6.47 -14.94
CA PHE A 30 -17.53 -5.61 -13.87
C PHE A 30 -18.74 -4.99 -13.15
N ASP A 31 -19.01 -5.48 -11.95
CA ASP A 31 -20.05 -4.93 -11.11
C ASP A 31 -19.66 -3.52 -10.61
N HIS A 32 -20.24 -2.50 -11.23
CA HIS A 32 -20.07 -1.10 -10.82
C HIS A 32 -20.69 -0.80 -9.45
N ASN A 33 -21.55 -1.68 -8.93
CA ASN A 33 -22.23 -1.58 -7.64
C ASN A 33 -21.75 -2.65 -6.65
N LYS A 34 -20.46 -3.02 -6.71
CA LYS A 34 -19.88 -4.00 -5.77
C LYS A 34 -20.27 -3.67 -4.32
N PRO A 35 -20.77 -4.64 -3.55
CA PRO A 35 -21.09 -4.40 -2.16
C PRO A 35 -19.84 -3.96 -1.40
N LEU A 36 -20.02 -3.10 -0.38
CA LEU A 36 -18.91 -2.44 0.33
C LEU A 36 -17.86 -3.43 0.83
N ASN A 37 -18.29 -4.61 1.29
CA ASN A 37 -17.40 -5.69 1.73
C ASN A 37 -16.41 -6.15 0.64
N THR A 38 -16.79 -6.08 -0.64
CA THR A 38 -15.96 -6.47 -1.78
C THR A 38 -14.98 -5.36 -2.12
N ILE A 39 -15.41 -4.10 -2.06
CA ILE A 39 -14.54 -2.92 -2.24
C ILE A 39 -13.43 -2.90 -1.18
N LEU A 40 -13.74 -3.33 0.04
CA LEU A 40 -12.76 -3.43 1.13
C LEU A 40 -11.75 -4.57 0.95
N ASN A 41 -12.00 -5.55 0.07
CA ASN A 41 -11.14 -6.72 -0.13
C ASN A 41 -10.22 -6.61 -1.37
N ILE A 42 -10.49 -5.66 -2.26
CA ILE A 42 -9.72 -5.45 -3.49
C ILE A 42 -8.77 -4.26 -3.35
N THR A 43 -7.72 -4.27 -4.17
CA THR A 43 -6.82 -3.13 -4.30
C THR A 43 -7.09 -2.42 -5.62
N ASN A 44 -7.50 -1.15 -5.54
CA ASN A 44 -7.79 -0.31 -6.69
C ASN A 44 -6.48 0.17 -7.33
N ILE A 45 -6.29 -0.08 -8.63
CA ILE A 45 -5.12 0.36 -9.38
C ILE A 45 -5.47 1.66 -10.10
N VAL A 46 -4.76 2.74 -9.75
CA VAL A 46 -5.04 4.09 -10.29
C VAL A 46 -3.81 4.70 -10.96
N GLY A 47 -4.05 5.67 -11.85
CA GLY A 47 -2.96 6.36 -12.57
C GLY A 47 -2.17 7.35 -11.69
N TYR A 48 -2.81 7.97 -10.70
CA TYR A 48 -2.22 9.09 -9.94
C TYR A 48 -2.13 8.83 -8.44
N ASN A 49 -1.00 9.21 -7.84
CA ASN A 49 -0.78 9.07 -6.39
C ASN A 49 -1.82 9.85 -5.56
N GLN A 50 -2.24 11.02 -6.03
CA GLN A 50 -3.27 11.81 -5.35
C GLN A 50 -4.62 11.06 -5.30
N THR A 51 -4.97 10.37 -6.39
CA THR A 51 -6.17 9.53 -6.43
C THR A 51 -6.08 8.36 -5.45
N ALA A 52 -4.93 7.67 -5.42
CA ALA A 52 -4.70 6.57 -4.49
C ALA A 52 -4.84 7.03 -3.04
N ASN A 53 -4.19 8.14 -2.68
CA ASN A 53 -4.27 8.72 -1.34
C ASN A 53 -5.72 9.11 -0.99
N ARG A 54 -6.46 9.71 -1.92
CA ARG A 54 -7.86 10.09 -1.69
C ARG A 54 -8.73 8.87 -1.39
N ILE A 55 -8.61 7.80 -2.19
CA ILE A 55 -9.37 6.56 -1.98
C ILE A 55 -8.99 5.92 -0.63
N ASN A 56 -7.69 5.80 -0.35
CA ASN A 56 -7.20 5.25 0.92
C ASN A 56 -7.76 6.04 2.11
N ASN A 57 -7.72 7.37 2.08
CA ASN A 57 -8.23 8.21 3.16
C ASN A 57 -9.74 8.05 3.34
N ILE A 58 -10.51 8.08 2.25
CA ILE A 58 -11.97 7.90 2.31
C ILE A 58 -12.32 6.55 2.94
N ILE A 59 -11.69 5.46 2.46
CA ILE A 59 -11.99 4.12 2.95
C ILE A 59 -11.57 3.98 4.42
N CYS A 60 -10.39 4.45 4.79
CA CYS A 60 -9.95 4.38 6.18
C CYS A 60 -10.91 5.14 7.13
N ASN A 61 -11.41 6.31 6.71
CA ASN A 61 -12.39 7.08 7.50
C ASN A 61 -13.77 6.40 7.58
N MET A 62 -14.09 5.47 6.68
CA MET A 62 -15.34 4.71 6.67
C MET A 62 -15.24 3.39 7.43
N LEU A 63 -14.03 2.91 7.73
CA LEU A 63 -13.85 1.68 8.49
C LEU A 63 -14.34 1.88 9.94
N PRO A 64 -14.98 0.87 10.54
CA PRO A 64 -15.39 0.94 11.94
C PRO A 64 -14.17 1.14 12.84
N VAL A 65 -14.31 2.03 13.82
CA VAL A 65 -13.29 2.30 14.82
C VAL A 65 -13.70 1.60 16.10
N ASN A 66 -12.92 0.60 16.50
CA ASN A 66 -13.00 0.07 17.86
C ASN A 66 -12.29 1.07 18.78
N GLU A 67 -12.94 1.44 19.88
CA GLU A 67 -12.36 2.33 20.90
C GLU A 67 -10.96 1.80 21.28
N ASP A 68 -9.96 2.69 21.32
CA ASP A 68 -8.54 2.42 21.61
C ASP A 68 -7.73 1.60 20.58
N LYS A 69 -8.28 1.27 19.40
CA LYS A 69 -7.59 0.50 18.35
C LYS A 69 -7.48 1.24 17.01
N PHE A 70 -7.23 2.55 17.08
CA PHE A 70 -7.03 3.42 15.92
C PHE A 70 -5.89 4.41 16.16
N LEU A 71 -5.07 4.64 15.14
CA LEU A 71 -3.97 5.60 15.14
C LEU A 71 -3.74 6.20 13.75
N ILE A 72 -3.81 7.53 13.64
CA ILE A 72 -3.19 8.24 12.51
C ILE A 72 -1.74 8.52 12.89
N SER A 73 -0.82 7.72 12.38
CA SER A 73 0.62 7.88 12.67
C SER A 73 1.24 8.91 11.75
N SER A 74 1.60 10.08 12.30
CA SER A 74 2.50 11.02 11.66
C SER A 74 3.95 10.57 11.81
N ALA A 75 4.73 10.73 10.74
CA ALA A 75 6.15 10.46 10.75
C ALA A 75 6.91 11.42 11.68
N ILE A 76 8.09 11.01 12.13
CA ILE A 76 9.02 11.90 12.84
C ILE A 76 10.19 12.19 11.90
N ASP A 77 10.28 13.43 11.45
CA ASP A 77 11.25 13.86 10.45
C ASP A 77 12.31 14.77 11.06
N TYR A 78 13.57 14.50 10.74
CA TYR A 78 14.70 15.33 11.12
C TYR A 78 15.48 15.78 9.89
N ILE A 79 15.93 17.02 9.90
CA ILE A 79 16.95 17.57 8.98
C ILE A 79 17.98 18.27 9.85
N ASP A 80 19.24 17.85 9.77
CA ASP A 80 20.34 18.46 10.51
C ASP A 80 20.07 18.55 12.03
N ASN A 81 19.60 17.43 12.61
CA ASN A 81 19.18 17.29 14.01
C ASN A 81 18.01 18.17 14.47
N GLN A 82 17.35 18.91 13.58
CA GLN A 82 16.13 19.65 13.86
C GLN A 82 14.92 18.87 13.38
N GLN A 83 13.89 18.76 14.24
CA GLN A 83 12.64 18.09 13.90
C GLN A 83 11.76 19.01 13.05
N TYR A 84 11.13 18.47 12.02
CA TYR A 84 10.20 19.18 11.14
C TYR A 84 8.84 18.48 11.07
N ASN A 85 7.81 19.25 10.71
CA ASN A 85 6.51 18.68 10.37
C ASN A 85 6.62 17.86 9.08
N PRO A 86 6.14 16.60 9.04
CA PRO A 86 6.15 15.76 7.84
C PRO A 86 5.49 16.37 6.61
N ASP A 87 4.51 17.27 6.76
CA ASP A 87 3.86 17.94 5.63
C ASP A 87 4.80 18.90 4.90
N ASP A 88 5.68 19.57 5.64
CA ASP A 88 6.67 20.51 5.10
C ASP A 88 7.82 19.76 4.39
N THR A 89 8.19 18.60 4.90
CA THR A 89 9.30 17.78 4.39
C THR A 89 8.87 16.79 3.32
N GLN A 90 7.58 16.44 3.20
CA GLN A 90 7.09 15.35 2.33
C GLN A 90 7.59 15.47 0.90
N LYS A 91 7.56 16.68 0.31
CA LYS A 91 8.03 16.90 -1.08
C LYS A 91 9.52 16.60 -1.23
N LEU A 92 10.32 16.95 -0.22
CA LEU A 92 11.77 16.75 -0.19
C LEU A 92 12.12 15.27 0.05
N PHE A 93 11.42 14.63 1.00
CA PHE A 93 11.72 13.27 1.45
C PHE A 93 11.16 12.19 0.52
N LYS A 94 10.12 12.49 -0.26
CA LYS A 94 9.47 11.54 -1.19
C LYS A 94 10.44 10.86 -2.17
N LYS A 95 11.52 11.54 -2.56
CA LYS A 95 12.55 10.97 -3.46
C LYS A 95 13.62 10.15 -2.74
N LYS A 96 13.63 10.18 -1.41
CA LYS A 96 14.70 9.62 -0.57
C LYS A 96 14.23 8.42 0.28
N THR A 97 12.93 8.33 0.56
CA THR A 97 12.36 7.21 1.31
C THR A 97 10.97 6.86 0.80
N ASN A 98 10.58 5.58 0.98
CA ASN A 98 9.22 5.09 0.72
C ASN A 98 8.30 5.21 1.94
N LEU A 99 8.83 5.55 3.11
CA LEU A 99 8.03 5.72 4.34
C LEU A 99 7.06 6.90 4.21
N SER A 100 5.78 6.67 4.49
CA SER A 100 4.74 7.70 4.36
C SER A 100 4.88 8.79 5.42
N SER A 101 4.47 10.03 5.10
CA SER A 101 4.36 11.09 6.10
C SER A 101 3.24 10.82 7.10
N HIS A 102 2.14 10.25 6.60
CA HIS A 102 0.95 9.91 7.36
C HIS A 102 0.52 8.48 7.03
N LEU A 103 0.04 7.76 8.03
CA LEU A 103 -0.44 6.38 7.88
C LEU A 103 -1.66 6.19 8.76
N CYS A 104 -2.77 5.75 8.18
CA CYS A 104 -3.92 5.33 8.96
C CYS A 104 -3.75 3.87 9.39
N LEU A 105 -3.82 3.63 10.70
CA LEU A 105 -3.66 2.32 11.31
C LEU A 105 -4.92 2.02 12.12
N GLN A 106 -5.68 1.01 11.72
CA GLN A 106 -6.83 0.50 12.46
C GLN A 106 -7.13 -0.92 12.02
N GLN A 107 -7.82 -1.67 12.87
CA GLN A 107 -8.25 -3.02 12.52
C GLN A 107 -9.04 -3.03 11.20
N GLY A 108 -8.75 -4.00 10.33
CA GLY A 108 -9.36 -4.11 9.00
C GLY A 108 -8.73 -3.23 7.93
N ALA A 109 -7.85 -2.28 8.27
CA ALA A 109 -7.14 -1.50 7.27
C ALA A 109 -6.17 -2.38 6.46
N ARG A 110 -6.23 -2.25 5.14
CA ARG A 110 -5.30 -2.89 4.21
C ARG A 110 -4.02 -2.10 4.13
N VAL A 111 -2.90 -2.78 4.29
CA VAL A 111 -1.57 -2.19 4.25
C VAL A 111 -0.62 -3.02 3.39
N MET A 112 0.31 -2.34 2.74
CA MET A 112 1.39 -2.94 1.97
C MET A 112 2.71 -2.76 2.72
N TYR A 113 3.48 -3.84 2.84
CA TYR A 113 4.82 -3.80 3.41
C TYR A 113 5.83 -3.15 2.45
N LEU A 114 6.78 -2.38 2.97
CA LEU A 114 7.69 -1.56 2.17
C LEU A 114 9.15 -2.04 2.16
N LYS A 115 9.44 -3.18 2.79
CA LYS A 115 10.81 -3.64 3.05
C LYS A 115 10.99 -5.11 2.64
N ASN A 116 12.26 -5.52 2.53
CA ASN A 116 12.68 -6.87 2.14
C ASN A 116 13.51 -7.54 3.26
N ASN A 117 13.19 -7.26 4.53
CA ASN A 117 13.84 -7.82 5.72
C ASN A 117 13.08 -9.01 6.33
N LEU A 118 11.89 -9.34 5.81
CA LEU A 118 11.07 -10.49 6.25
C LEU A 118 10.96 -11.57 5.15
N ILE A 119 11.99 -11.67 4.30
CA ILE A 119 12.03 -12.60 3.15
C ILE A 119 11.87 -14.05 3.60
N ASP A 120 12.48 -14.44 4.73
CA ASP A 120 12.38 -15.81 5.27
C ASP A 120 10.95 -16.21 5.62
N GLN A 121 10.07 -15.22 5.83
CA GLN A 121 8.63 -15.39 6.05
C GLN A 121 7.82 -15.22 4.76
N ASN A 122 8.47 -15.13 3.59
CA ASN A 122 7.85 -14.79 2.31
C ASN A 122 7.12 -13.43 2.30
N ILE A 123 7.54 -12.50 3.15
CA ILE A 123 7.03 -11.13 3.19
C ILE A 123 8.09 -10.23 2.53
N TYR A 124 7.68 -9.61 1.43
CA TYR A 124 8.52 -8.76 0.59
C TYR A 124 7.92 -7.36 0.50
N ASN A 125 8.67 -6.43 -0.07
CA ASN A 125 8.13 -5.14 -0.46
C ASN A 125 7.02 -5.36 -1.48
N GLY A 126 5.81 -4.90 -1.16
CA GLY A 126 4.61 -5.16 -1.95
C GLY A 126 3.68 -6.23 -1.38
N THR A 127 4.09 -7.00 -0.37
CA THR A 127 3.18 -7.95 0.28
C THR A 127 2.07 -7.17 0.98
N ILE A 128 0.82 -7.49 0.66
CA ILE A 128 -0.38 -6.86 1.23
C ILE A 128 -0.87 -7.71 2.40
N GLY A 129 -1.20 -7.02 3.49
CA GLY A 129 -1.80 -7.60 4.68
C GLY A 129 -2.97 -6.76 5.19
N VAL A 130 -3.63 -7.29 6.22
CA VAL A 130 -4.71 -6.62 6.94
C VAL A 130 -4.30 -6.44 8.38
N ILE A 131 -4.46 -5.23 8.91
CA ILE A 131 -4.21 -4.96 10.32
C ILE A 131 -5.23 -5.73 11.16
N THR A 132 -4.73 -6.55 12.07
CA THR A 132 -5.53 -7.40 12.97
C THR A 132 -5.67 -6.78 14.35
N ASP A 133 -4.63 -6.08 14.82
CA ASP A 133 -4.64 -5.40 16.11
C ASP A 133 -3.62 -4.25 16.18
N LEU A 134 -3.83 -3.33 17.12
CA LEU A 134 -2.89 -2.26 17.46
C LEU A 134 -2.53 -2.32 18.94
N ASP A 135 -1.24 -2.38 19.24
CA ASP A 135 -0.71 -2.18 20.57
C ASP A 135 -0.14 -0.76 20.68
N LEU A 136 -0.98 0.16 21.20
CA LEU A 136 -0.60 1.56 21.38
C LEU A 136 0.43 1.75 22.51
N GLN A 137 0.56 0.80 23.45
CA GLN A 137 1.54 0.87 24.53
C GLN A 137 2.95 0.56 24.00
N ASN A 138 3.07 -0.51 23.21
CA ASN A 138 4.35 -0.94 22.63
C ASN A 138 4.64 -0.34 21.24
N LEU A 139 3.73 0.50 20.71
CA LEU A 139 3.77 1.09 19.38
C LEU A 139 4.00 0.03 18.28
N GLU A 140 3.26 -1.07 18.38
CA GLU A 140 3.31 -2.21 17.47
C GLU A 140 1.97 -2.40 16.76
N VAL A 141 2.02 -2.71 15.46
CA VAL A 141 0.83 -3.03 14.66
C VAL A 141 0.90 -4.50 14.28
N ARG A 142 -0.11 -5.28 14.66
CA ARG A 142 -0.25 -6.69 14.25
C ARG A 142 -0.90 -6.76 12.88
N ILE A 143 -0.31 -7.54 11.99
CA ILE A 143 -0.72 -7.63 10.58
C ILE A 143 -0.74 -9.08 10.16
N ALA A 144 -1.88 -9.52 9.63
CA ALA A 144 -2.01 -10.76 8.90
C ALA A 144 -1.63 -10.54 7.43
N PHE A 145 -0.46 -11.03 7.01
CA PHE A 145 -0.02 -11.04 5.63
C PHE A 145 -0.48 -12.31 4.93
N SER A 146 -1.06 -12.16 3.73
CA SER A 146 -1.35 -13.28 2.84
C SER A 146 -0.09 -13.60 2.04
N VAL A 147 0.51 -14.75 2.29
CA VAL A 147 1.75 -15.19 1.65
C VAL A 147 1.54 -16.54 0.96
N LYS A 148 2.49 -16.94 0.11
CA LYS A 148 2.43 -18.26 -0.52
C LYS A 148 2.50 -19.35 0.56
N GLY A 149 1.45 -20.15 0.67
CA GLY A 149 1.38 -21.28 1.61
C GLY A 149 0.68 -21.00 2.93
N GLY A 150 0.17 -19.78 3.17
CA GLY A 150 -0.64 -19.51 4.37
C GLY A 150 -0.78 -18.04 4.73
N ILE A 151 -1.20 -17.80 5.97
CA ILE A 151 -1.28 -16.49 6.60
C ILE A 151 -0.20 -16.41 7.66
N ILE A 152 0.53 -15.30 7.69
CA ILE A 152 1.50 -15.00 8.74
C ILE A 152 1.03 -13.77 9.50
N ASP A 153 0.90 -13.87 10.82
CA ASP A 153 0.54 -12.78 11.70
C ASP A 153 1.76 -12.30 12.51
N ILE A 154 2.22 -11.08 12.24
CA ILE A 154 3.45 -10.51 12.78
C ILE A 154 3.23 -9.07 13.27
N GLY A 155 4.00 -8.70 14.31
CA GLY A 155 4.07 -7.34 14.82
C GLY A 155 5.07 -6.49 14.04
N ILE A 156 4.64 -5.32 13.57
CA ILE A 156 5.47 -4.36 12.86
C ILE A 156 5.61 -3.09 13.70
N LYS A 157 6.85 -2.61 13.85
CA LYS A 157 7.21 -1.38 14.58
C LYS A 157 7.72 -0.30 13.62
N LYS A 158 7.85 0.93 14.13
CA LYS A 158 8.47 2.02 13.39
C LYS A 158 9.94 1.73 13.10
N GLU A 159 10.40 2.17 11.94
CA GLU A 159 11.81 2.16 11.54
C GLU A 159 12.24 3.57 11.12
N THR A 160 13.53 3.87 11.30
CA THR A 160 14.13 5.13 10.86
C THR A 160 14.89 4.91 9.55
N ALA A 161 14.44 5.58 8.49
CA ALA A 161 15.19 5.70 7.25
C ALA A 161 16.08 6.95 7.31
N THR A 162 17.39 6.79 7.14
CA THR A 162 18.37 7.89 7.12
C THR A 162 18.89 8.12 5.70
N PHE A 163 19.05 9.38 5.29
CA PHE A 163 19.49 9.76 3.94
C PHE A 163 20.04 11.19 3.90
N MET A 164 20.68 11.56 2.79
CA MET A 164 21.18 12.91 2.53
C MET A 164 20.26 13.66 1.56
N ILE A 165 19.91 14.91 1.87
CA ILE A 165 19.18 15.81 0.96
C ILE A 165 20.14 16.65 0.10
N ASN A 166 19.61 17.42 -0.86
CA ASN A 166 20.37 18.07 -1.94
C ASN A 166 21.53 18.97 -1.47
N ASN A 167 21.55 19.40 -0.21
CA ASN A 167 22.60 20.25 0.35
C ASN A 167 23.58 19.47 1.25
N GLY A 168 23.63 18.14 1.14
CA GLY A 168 24.46 17.29 2.00
C GLY A 168 24.03 17.31 3.48
N LYS A 169 22.81 17.77 3.78
CA LYS A 169 22.31 17.74 5.15
C LYS A 169 21.84 16.32 5.50
N PRO A 170 22.30 15.75 6.63
CA PRO A 170 21.78 14.48 7.12
C PRO A 170 20.30 14.65 7.46
N SER A 171 19.50 13.67 7.10
CA SER A 171 18.06 13.69 7.31
C SER A 171 17.54 12.29 7.62
N SER A 172 16.43 12.23 8.34
CA SER A 172 15.80 10.95 8.66
C SER A 172 14.29 11.06 8.74
N ARG A 173 13.62 9.95 8.45
CA ARG A 173 12.19 9.75 8.68
C ARG A 173 11.97 8.49 9.50
N CYS A 174 11.29 8.61 10.64
CA CYS A 174 10.83 7.48 11.45
C CYS A 174 9.33 7.24 11.27
N GLN A 175 8.96 6.05 10.78
CA GLN A 175 7.57 5.65 10.52
C GLN A 175 7.49 4.11 10.41
N PHE A 176 6.28 3.54 10.53
CA PHE A 176 6.05 2.14 10.17
C PHE A 176 6.40 1.90 8.69
N PRO A 177 7.07 0.78 8.34
CA PRO A 177 7.39 0.40 6.97
C PRO A 177 6.17 -0.12 6.20
N LEU A 178 5.09 0.66 6.22
CA LEU A 178 3.78 0.32 5.68
C LEU A 178 3.20 1.51 4.89
N GLN A 179 2.30 1.22 3.96
CA GLN A 179 1.42 2.21 3.33
C GLN A 179 0.00 1.64 3.21
N ASN A 180 -1.04 2.47 3.31
CA ASN A 180 -2.42 2.03 3.07
C ASN A 180 -2.57 1.53 1.62
N ALA A 181 -3.27 0.41 1.43
CA ALA A 181 -3.27 -0.37 0.19
C ALA A 181 -4.68 -0.74 -0.32
N PHE A 182 -5.69 0.06 0.01
CA PHE A 182 -7.00 0.00 -0.66
C PHE A 182 -6.93 0.54 -2.09
N ALA A 183 -6.02 1.48 -2.34
CA ALA A 183 -5.66 1.94 -3.67
C ALA A 183 -4.14 2.15 -3.80
N LEU A 184 -3.59 1.77 -4.95
CA LEU A 184 -2.19 1.89 -5.29
C LEU A 184 -2.04 2.41 -6.72
N THR A 185 -0.92 3.07 -7.00
CA THR A 185 -0.63 3.47 -8.38
C THR A 185 -0.09 2.31 -9.20
N VAL A 186 -0.31 2.35 -10.52
CA VAL A 186 0.28 1.38 -11.48
C VAL A 186 1.77 1.18 -11.23
N HIS A 187 2.52 2.27 -11.00
CA HIS A 187 3.95 2.20 -10.70
C HIS A 187 4.30 1.46 -9.41
N LYS A 188 3.41 1.49 -8.40
CA LYS A 188 3.60 0.79 -7.12
C LYS A 188 3.15 -0.67 -7.18
N THR A 189 2.39 -1.06 -8.20
CA THR A 189 2.00 -2.46 -8.42
C THR A 189 2.88 -3.16 -9.45
N GLN A 190 3.84 -2.48 -10.08
CA GLN A 190 4.80 -3.10 -10.99
C GLN A 190 5.59 -4.19 -10.28
N GLY A 191 5.59 -5.40 -10.86
CA GLY A 191 6.25 -6.58 -10.30
C GLY A 191 5.45 -7.30 -9.20
N LEU A 192 4.27 -6.81 -8.84
CA LEU A 192 3.38 -7.49 -7.90
C LEU A 192 2.40 -8.41 -8.64
N THR A 193 2.08 -9.54 -8.02
CA THR A 193 0.94 -10.38 -8.41
C THR A 193 -0.15 -10.17 -7.37
N LEU A 194 -1.26 -9.54 -7.78
CA LEU A 194 -2.41 -9.26 -6.92
C LEU A 194 -3.53 -10.25 -7.22
N PRO A 195 -4.20 -10.83 -6.21
CA PRO A 195 -5.25 -11.83 -6.43
C PRO A 195 -6.51 -11.24 -7.06
N GLU A 196 -6.88 -10.02 -6.68
CA GLU A 196 -8.01 -9.28 -7.25
C GLU A 196 -7.69 -7.78 -7.26
N VAL A 197 -8.06 -7.11 -8.36
CA VAL A 197 -7.81 -5.69 -8.60
C VAL A 197 -9.06 -5.04 -9.19
N SER A 198 -9.20 -3.73 -8.97
CA SER A 198 -10.22 -2.87 -9.58
C SER A 198 -9.62 -1.61 -10.16
#